data_AF-A0A1B8XW98-F1
#
_entry.id   AF-A0A1B8XW98-F1
#
_cell.length_a   1.000
_cell.length_b   1.000
_cell.length_c   1.000
_cell.angle_alpha   90.00
_cell.angle_beta   90.00
_cell.angle_gamma   90.00
#
_symmetry.space_group_name_H-M   'P 1'
#
loop_
_entity.id
_entity.type
_entity.pdbx_description
1 polymer ?
#
loop_
_entity_poly.entity_id
_entity_poly.type
_entity_poly.pdbx_seq_one_letter_code
_entity_poly.pdbx_strand_id
1 'polypeptide(L)'
;MRDRIHQLDLRVNITEELCNLAGSLGSLLAQGSDGAALCGAEGADNEGREADGIMAPGLADTVLGIRRLIYGQEETDLVLDINTAHNHVSVSGDRKSASYSLTELHYPQSPERFQDYAQALSSRSFPSGRHYWEVEGSESGDWRVGAAYPSIERGGGQSGIGNNNKSWCLYRWEGKRYSVRHDSNWTQLPHVPSCRRIRIQLDYEAGRLSFYELSEPIRRLHTFTASFTEPLHAAFWVGLGAWVRIIREREKGAEVLTLERETDRQIRHSEDLTPGREKLDPETRMQEEAAVSHIIHKGETEREELAGQMEELCNLAGTLGSLLAQGSDGAA
;
A
#
# COMPACT_ATOMS: atom_id res chain seq x y z
N MET A 1 19.28 25.27 -10.18
CA MET A 1 20.54 24.49 -10.22
C MET A 1 20.75 23.73 -8.90
N ARG A 2 20.70 24.40 -7.73
CA ARG A 2 20.72 23.74 -6.41
C ARG A 2 19.63 22.69 -6.20
N ASP A 3 18.39 22.96 -6.58
CA ASP A 3 17.30 21.97 -6.40
C ASP A 3 17.47 20.73 -7.27
N ARG A 4 18.09 20.88 -8.46
CA ARG A 4 18.44 19.74 -9.32
C ARG A 4 19.60 18.92 -8.76
N ILE A 5 20.57 19.58 -8.14
CA ILE A 5 21.71 18.91 -7.49
C ILE A 5 21.23 18.15 -6.24
N HIS A 6 20.38 18.76 -5.40
CA HIS A 6 19.77 18.06 -4.25
C HIS A 6 18.87 16.88 -4.67
N GLN A 7 18.10 17.03 -5.74
CA GLN A 7 17.31 15.92 -6.31
C GLN A 7 18.20 14.81 -6.89
N LEU A 8 19.36 15.15 -7.46
CA LEU A 8 20.33 14.18 -7.96
C LEU A 8 21.04 13.46 -6.81
N ASP A 9 21.50 14.17 -5.78
CA ASP A 9 22.14 13.59 -4.60
C ASP A 9 21.19 12.66 -3.84
N LEU A 10 19.91 13.05 -3.70
CA LEU A 10 18.89 12.21 -3.08
C LEU A 10 18.62 10.95 -3.91
N ARG A 11 18.63 11.06 -5.25
CA ARG A 11 18.43 9.91 -6.15
C ARG A 11 19.64 8.97 -6.17
N VAL A 12 20.86 9.49 -6.11
CA VAL A 12 22.11 8.72 -6.02
C VAL A 12 22.15 7.93 -4.70
N ASN A 13 21.83 8.57 -3.57
CA ASN A 13 21.79 7.90 -2.27
C ASN A 13 20.73 6.78 -2.23
N ILE A 14 19.53 7.00 -2.79
CA ILE A 14 18.49 5.97 -2.88
C ILE A 14 18.93 4.81 -3.76
N THR A 15 19.64 5.05 -4.88
CA THR A 15 20.16 3.97 -5.72
C THR A 15 21.26 3.16 -5.05
N GLU A 16 22.17 3.81 -4.32
CA GLU A 16 23.22 3.10 -3.56
C GLU A 16 22.63 2.24 -2.44
N GLU A 17 21.66 2.76 -1.68
CA GLU A 17 20.98 2.02 -0.62
C GLU A 17 20.17 0.83 -1.18
N LEU A 18 19.48 1.02 -2.31
CA LEU A 18 18.77 -0.06 -3.00
C LEU A 18 19.73 -1.15 -3.50
N CYS A 19 20.87 -0.76 -4.10
CA CYS A 19 21.89 -1.71 -4.55
C CYS A 19 22.52 -2.48 -3.38
N ASN A 20 22.78 -1.82 -2.25
CA ASN A 20 23.33 -2.44 -1.04
C ASN A 20 22.34 -3.42 -0.39
N LEU A 21 21.05 -3.08 -0.35
CA LEU A 21 20.01 -3.97 0.16
C LEU A 21 19.74 -5.14 -0.80
N ALA A 22 19.69 -4.90 -2.11
CA ALA A 22 19.57 -5.96 -3.11
C ALA A 22 20.77 -6.93 -3.07
N GLY A 23 21.98 -6.41 -2.85
CA GLY A 23 23.19 -7.21 -2.63
C GLY A 23 23.12 -8.05 -1.36
N SER A 24 22.61 -7.49 -0.27
CA SER A 24 22.35 -8.22 0.98
C SER A 24 21.33 -9.35 0.78
N LEU A 25 20.26 -9.08 0.01
CA LEU A 25 19.24 -10.06 -0.37
C LEU A 25 19.84 -11.19 -1.21
N GLY A 26 20.67 -10.87 -2.20
CA GLY A 26 21.40 -11.86 -3.01
C GLY A 26 22.34 -12.73 -2.16
N SER A 27 23.04 -12.14 -1.20
CA SER A 27 23.91 -12.87 -0.27
C SER A 27 23.12 -13.79 0.68
N LEU A 28 21.97 -13.34 1.19
CA LEU A 28 21.12 -14.15 2.08
C LEU A 28 20.48 -15.33 1.34
N LEU A 29 20.07 -15.12 0.09
CA LEU A 29 19.56 -16.19 -0.78
C LEU A 29 20.66 -17.19 -1.16
N ALA A 30 21.90 -16.72 -1.36
CA ALA A 30 23.05 -17.59 -1.62
C ALA A 30 23.44 -18.45 -0.40
N GLN A 31 23.34 -17.91 0.82
CA GLN A 31 23.63 -18.66 2.07
C GLN A 31 22.59 -19.73 2.39
N GLY A 32 21.35 -19.60 1.91
CA GLY A 32 20.34 -20.66 2.00
C GLY A 32 20.56 -21.81 1.01
N SER A 33 21.42 -21.61 0.01
CA SER A 33 21.68 -22.58 -1.06
C SER A 33 22.88 -23.50 -0.78
N ASP A 34 23.73 -23.19 0.22
CA ASP A 34 24.95 -23.95 0.50
C ASP A 34 24.97 -24.54 1.93
N GLY A 35 24.55 -25.81 2.04
CA GLY A 35 25.21 -26.76 2.94
C GLY A 35 24.42 -27.34 4.12
N ALA A 36 23.81 -28.52 3.90
CA ALA A 36 23.86 -29.61 4.89
C ALA A 36 23.76 -30.99 4.19
N ALA A 37 24.86 -31.39 3.54
CA ALA A 37 25.15 -32.81 3.34
C ALA A 37 25.94 -33.31 4.56
N LEU A 38 25.31 -34.13 5.41
CA LEU A 38 26.01 -35.04 6.31
C LEU A 38 25.28 -36.39 6.34
N CYS A 39 26.08 -37.45 6.17
CA CYS A 39 25.70 -38.82 5.89
C CYS A 39 25.00 -39.56 7.05
N GLY A 40 24.01 -40.38 6.69
CA GLY A 40 23.72 -41.76 7.13
C GLY A 40 23.72 -42.15 8.61
N ALA A 41 22.55 -42.56 9.13
CA ALA A 41 22.30 -43.91 9.67
C ALA A 41 20.83 -44.07 10.12
N GLU A 42 20.26 -45.22 9.77
CA GLU A 42 19.07 -45.94 10.26
C GLU A 42 18.17 -45.33 11.36
N GLY A 43 16.85 -45.40 11.11
CA GLY A 43 15.90 -45.98 12.07
C GLY A 43 14.94 -45.04 12.81
N ALA A 44 13.65 -45.32 12.60
CA ALA A 44 12.51 -45.08 13.48
C ALA A 44 11.93 -43.65 13.61
N ASP A 45 10.73 -43.52 13.04
CA ASP A 45 9.51 -42.99 13.66
C ASP A 45 9.63 -41.72 14.52
N ASN A 46 9.21 -40.57 13.98
CA ASN A 46 8.37 -39.63 14.71
C ASN A 46 7.77 -38.52 13.84
N GLU A 47 6.47 -38.35 14.04
CA GLU A 47 5.58 -37.19 13.84
C GLU A 47 6.05 -36.03 12.95
N GLY A 48 5.31 -35.84 11.86
CA GLY A 48 5.38 -34.66 11.01
C GLY A 48 5.09 -33.38 11.79
N ARG A 49 6.15 -32.58 12.00
CA ARG A 49 6.04 -31.18 12.39
C ARG A 49 5.95 -30.34 11.13
N GLU A 50 4.89 -29.53 11.06
CA GLU A 50 4.75 -28.38 10.17
C GLU A 50 6.06 -27.58 10.18
N ALA A 51 6.73 -27.50 9.03
CA ALA A 51 7.69 -26.45 8.78
C ALA A 51 6.89 -25.20 8.36
N ASP A 52 6.43 -24.45 9.36
CA ASP A 52 6.00 -23.07 9.16
C ASP A 52 7.11 -22.34 8.38
N GLY A 53 6.77 -21.73 7.25
CA GLY A 53 7.66 -20.93 6.42
C GLY A 53 8.13 -19.67 7.14
N ILE A 54 8.99 -19.82 8.14
CA ILE A 54 9.63 -18.74 8.86
C ILE A 54 10.66 -18.14 7.91
N MET A 55 10.33 -17.02 7.26
CA MET A 55 11.32 -16.18 6.58
C MET A 55 12.48 -15.93 7.54
N ALA A 56 13.71 -16.25 7.12
CA ALA A 56 14.89 -16.00 7.92
C ALA A 56 14.90 -14.52 8.36
N PRO A 57 15.13 -14.18 9.65
CA PRO A 57 14.96 -12.84 10.18
C PRO A 57 15.61 -11.72 9.35
N GLY A 58 16.78 -11.97 8.75
CA GLY A 58 17.47 -10.99 7.89
C GLY A 58 16.84 -10.73 6.53
N LEU A 59 16.06 -11.68 5.98
CA LEU A 59 15.39 -11.53 4.69
C LEU A 59 14.17 -10.61 4.80
N ALA A 60 13.40 -10.76 5.89
CA ALA A 60 12.26 -9.90 6.19
C ALA A 60 12.67 -8.43 6.35
N ASP A 61 13.74 -8.16 7.09
CA ASP A 61 14.27 -6.82 7.30
C ASP A 61 14.75 -6.18 5.98
N THR A 62 15.37 -6.97 5.10
CA THR A 62 15.84 -6.47 3.80
C THR A 62 14.67 -6.14 2.87
N VAL A 63 13.65 -7.00 2.82
CA VAL A 63 12.41 -6.76 2.04
C VAL A 63 11.68 -5.53 2.57
N LEU A 64 11.60 -5.36 3.89
CA LEU A 64 11.00 -4.20 4.53
C LEU A 64 11.80 -2.92 4.21
N GLY A 65 13.13 -3.00 4.20
CA GLY A 65 14.03 -1.92 3.81
C GLY A 65 13.80 -1.47 2.36
N ILE A 66 13.71 -2.41 1.42
CA ILE A 66 13.42 -2.12 0.01
C ILE A 66 12.01 -1.52 -0.15
N ARG A 67 10.99 -2.08 0.51
CA ARG A 67 9.63 -1.52 0.50
C ARG A 67 9.62 -0.09 1.02
N ARG A 68 10.36 0.20 2.08
CA ARG A 68 10.47 1.55 2.65
C ARG A 68 11.11 2.53 1.67
N LEU A 69 12.10 2.09 0.89
CA LEU A 69 12.75 2.93 -0.12
C LEU A 69 11.85 3.22 -1.33
N ILE A 70 11.03 2.25 -1.73
CA ILE A 70 10.12 2.37 -2.89
C ILE A 70 8.85 3.12 -2.50
N TYR A 71 8.18 2.72 -1.42
CA TYR A 71 6.84 3.17 -1.05
C TYR A 71 6.82 4.17 0.10
N GLY A 72 7.89 4.27 0.89
CA GLY A 72 7.91 5.00 2.15
C GLY A 72 7.56 4.12 3.35
N GLN A 73 7.53 4.71 4.53
CA GLN A 73 7.20 4.03 5.78
C GLN A 73 5.71 3.65 5.80
N GLU A 74 5.41 2.36 5.99
CA GLU A 74 4.04 1.95 6.27
C GLU A 74 3.61 2.43 7.65
N GLU A 75 2.41 3.01 7.73
CA GLU A 75 1.86 3.55 8.95
C GLU A 75 0.91 2.58 9.65
N THR A 76 1.48 1.45 10.09
CA THR A 76 0.79 0.32 10.74
C THR A 76 0.10 0.71 12.05
N ASP A 77 0.64 1.67 12.79
CA ASP A 77 0.09 2.18 14.06
C ASP A 77 -0.86 3.39 13.89
N LEU A 78 -1.24 3.74 12.66
CA LEU A 78 -2.14 4.87 12.41
C LEU A 78 -3.52 4.64 13.04
N VAL A 79 -3.95 5.50 13.96
CA VAL A 79 -5.28 5.44 14.60
C VAL A 79 -5.99 6.78 14.54
N LEU A 80 -7.31 6.75 14.55
CA LEU A 80 -8.20 7.90 14.56
C LEU A 80 -8.14 8.65 15.90
N ASP A 81 -8.24 9.97 15.85
CA ASP A 81 -8.36 10.83 17.02
C ASP A 81 -9.82 11.14 17.35
N ILE A 82 -10.29 10.58 18.47
CA ILE A 82 -11.63 10.81 19.01
C ILE A 82 -11.88 12.27 19.41
N ASN A 83 -10.83 13.06 19.67
CA ASN A 83 -10.96 14.48 19.99
C ASN A 83 -11.28 15.34 18.77
N THR A 84 -11.00 14.82 17.56
CA THR A 84 -11.34 15.47 16.29
C THR A 84 -12.67 14.99 15.72
N ALA A 85 -13.09 13.78 16.08
CA ALA A 85 -14.25 13.10 15.50
C ALA A 85 -15.56 13.87 15.71
N HIS A 86 -16.33 14.12 14.66
CA HIS A 86 -17.68 14.68 14.81
C HIS A 86 -18.58 13.79 15.69
N ASN A 87 -19.61 14.35 16.33
CA ASN A 87 -20.54 13.59 17.18
C ASN A 87 -21.39 12.53 16.43
N HIS A 88 -21.37 12.55 15.09
CA HIS A 88 -22.00 11.54 14.23
C HIS A 88 -20.98 10.54 13.66
N VAL A 89 -19.73 10.56 14.11
CA VAL A 89 -18.72 9.59 13.71
C VAL A 89 -18.47 8.64 14.86
N SER A 90 -18.91 7.39 14.73
CA SER A 90 -18.56 6.32 15.65
C SER A 90 -17.15 5.83 15.34
N VAL A 91 -16.25 5.95 16.33
CA VAL A 91 -14.89 5.42 16.27
C VAL A 91 -14.86 4.06 16.97
N SER A 92 -14.34 3.02 16.30
CA SER A 92 -14.21 1.67 16.87
C SER A 92 -13.29 1.64 18.09
N GLY A 93 -13.41 0.61 18.94
CA GLY A 93 -12.60 0.48 20.15
C GLY A 93 -11.08 0.40 19.90
N ASP A 94 -10.67 -0.11 18.73
CA ASP A 94 -9.28 -0.12 18.28
C ASP A 94 -8.85 1.17 17.57
N ARG A 95 -9.77 2.12 17.40
CA ARG A 95 -9.60 3.41 16.71
C ARG A 95 -9.11 3.28 15.26
N LYS A 96 -9.40 2.16 14.60
CA LYS A 96 -9.05 1.93 13.19
C LYS A 96 -10.21 2.16 12.23
N SER A 97 -11.45 2.23 12.72
CA SER A 97 -12.64 2.41 11.89
C SER A 97 -13.45 3.62 12.32
N ALA A 98 -13.97 4.33 11.33
CA ALA A 98 -14.96 5.40 11.47
C ALA A 98 -16.23 4.98 10.72
N SER A 99 -17.40 5.11 11.35
CA SER A 99 -18.70 4.88 10.70
C SER A 99 -19.68 5.98 11.06
N TYR A 100 -20.65 6.23 10.18
CA TYR A 100 -21.68 7.22 10.45
C TYR A 100 -22.69 6.70 11.48
N SER A 101 -22.96 7.50 12.50
CA SER A 101 -23.98 7.27 13.52
C SER A 101 -25.18 8.16 13.29
N LEU A 102 -26.38 7.56 13.21
CA LEU A 102 -27.65 8.29 13.12
C LEU A 102 -27.94 9.12 14.37
N THR A 103 -27.42 8.70 15.52
CA THR A 103 -27.56 9.41 16.79
C THR A 103 -26.25 10.08 17.19
N GLU A 104 -26.34 11.25 17.82
CA GLU A 104 -25.16 11.91 18.37
C GLU A 104 -24.55 11.10 19.52
N LEU A 105 -23.23 10.94 19.48
CA LEU A 105 -22.45 10.15 20.44
C LEU A 105 -22.00 10.96 21.66
N HIS A 106 -22.28 12.26 21.69
CA HIS A 106 -22.01 13.16 22.83
C HIS A 106 -20.59 13.04 23.39
N TYR A 107 -19.58 13.04 22.51
CA TYR A 107 -18.19 13.02 22.95
C TYR A 107 -17.85 14.25 23.82
N PRO A 108 -16.85 14.15 24.72
CA PRO A 108 -16.40 15.29 25.50
C PRO A 108 -16.04 16.49 24.62
N GLN A 109 -16.30 17.71 25.10
CA GLN A 109 -15.99 18.92 24.34
C GLN A 109 -14.49 19.02 24.05
N SER A 110 -14.15 19.35 22.81
CA SER A 110 -12.77 19.48 22.32
C SER A 110 -12.74 20.60 21.27
N PRO A 111 -11.81 21.57 21.35
CA PRO A 111 -11.69 22.62 20.34
C PRO A 111 -11.30 22.06 18.96
N GLU A 112 -10.69 20.87 18.91
CA GLU A 112 -10.29 20.19 17.67
C GLU A 112 -11.43 19.41 17.00
N ARG A 113 -12.61 19.34 17.63
CA ARG A 113 -13.73 18.54 17.16
C ARG A 113 -14.39 19.20 15.95
N PHE A 114 -14.58 18.43 14.87
CA PHE A 114 -15.42 18.87 13.76
C PHE A 114 -16.88 19.04 14.22
N GLN A 115 -17.50 20.14 13.82
CA GLN A 115 -18.83 20.58 14.26
C GLN A 115 -19.91 20.40 13.19
N ASP A 116 -19.54 20.44 11.91
CA ASP A 116 -20.53 20.44 10.80
C ASP A 116 -20.45 19.20 9.89
N TYR A 117 -19.26 18.62 9.73
CA TYR A 117 -19.06 17.46 8.88
C TYR A 117 -18.68 16.25 9.71
N ALA A 118 -19.28 15.10 9.39
CA ALA A 118 -18.98 13.79 9.99
C ALA A 118 -17.58 13.28 9.62
N GLN A 119 -16.55 13.88 10.24
CA GLN A 119 -15.13 13.66 9.93
C GLN A 119 -14.31 13.35 11.18
N ALA A 120 -13.15 12.75 10.95
CA ALA A 120 -12.10 12.58 11.95
C ALA A 120 -10.72 12.68 11.28
N LEU A 121 -9.71 13.06 12.06
CA LEU A 121 -8.29 13.00 11.67
C LEU A 121 -7.59 11.83 12.37
N SER A 122 -6.40 11.48 11.90
CA SER A 122 -5.47 10.64 12.64
C SER A 122 -4.94 11.32 13.90
N SER A 123 -4.59 10.53 14.90
CA SER A 123 -3.96 11.00 16.15
C SER A 123 -2.56 11.56 15.99
N ARG A 124 -1.80 11.10 15.00
CA ARG A 124 -0.48 11.65 14.64
C ARG A 124 -0.52 12.30 13.27
N SER A 125 0.39 13.24 13.08
CA SER A 125 0.69 13.88 11.81
C SER A 125 2.04 13.43 11.24
N PHE A 126 2.24 13.73 9.97
CA PHE A 126 3.45 13.45 9.20
C PHE A 126 4.12 14.78 8.85
N PRO A 127 5.19 15.20 9.56
CA PRO A 127 5.84 16.50 9.36
C PRO A 127 6.88 16.49 8.22
N SER A 128 7.29 15.31 7.77
CA SER A 128 8.40 15.08 6.84
C SER A 128 8.40 13.62 6.44
N GLY A 129 9.01 13.27 5.32
CA GLY A 129 9.27 11.90 4.91
C GLY A 129 8.24 11.35 3.93
N ARG A 130 8.47 10.07 3.59
CA ARG A 130 7.59 9.28 2.73
C ARG A 130 6.81 8.30 3.60
N HIS A 131 5.49 8.35 3.52
CA HIS A 131 4.56 7.58 4.34
C HIS A 131 3.46 6.99 3.47
N TYR A 132 2.94 5.84 3.86
CA TYR A 132 1.69 5.37 3.28
C TYR A 132 0.80 4.69 4.31
N TRP A 133 -0.50 4.76 4.07
CA TRP A 133 -1.50 4.01 4.79
C TRP A 133 -2.55 3.48 3.82
N GLU A 134 -3.18 2.38 4.21
CA GLU A 134 -4.18 1.71 3.40
C GLU A 134 -5.50 1.71 4.14
N VAL A 135 -6.58 1.91 3.39
CA VAL A 135 -7.93 2.01 3.92
C VAL A 135 -8.86 1.18 3.08
N GLU A 136 -9.86 0.61 3.73
CA GLU A 136 -11.02 0.00 3.07
C GLU A 136 -12.26 0.83 3.35
N GLY A 137 -13.05 1.09 2.32
CA GLY A 137 -14.34 1.76 2.42
C GLY A 137 -15.52 0.80 2.26
N SER A 138 -16.67 1.21 2.81
CA SER A 138 -17.95 0.57 2.56
C SER A 138 -18.37 0.63 1.09
N GLU A 139 -19.18 -0.34 0.67
CA GLU A 139 -19.83 -0.34 -0.64
C GLU A 139 -20.95 0.69 -0.74
N SER A 140 -21.78 0.71 0.30
CA SER A 140 -22.88 1.62 0.50
C SER A 140 -22.44 2.96 1.07
N GLY A 141 -23.20 3.98 0.77
CA GLY A 141 -22.97 5.33 1.27
C GLY A 141 -21.71 5.98 0.70
N ASP A 142 -21.53 7.21 1.13
CA ASP A 142 -20.53 8.13 0.62
C ASP A 142 -19.38 8.28 1.63
N TRP A 143 -18.13 8.26 1.18
CA TRP A 143 -16.98 8.46 2.06
C TRP A 143 -15.84 9.19 1.36
N ARG A 144 -15.04 9.91 2.14
CA ARG A 144 -13.80 10.57 1.67
C ARG A 144 -12.62 10.14 2.51
N VAL A 145 -11.48 10.01 1.85
CA VAL A 145 -10.20 9.69 2.49
C VAL A 145 -9.11 10.56 1.88
N GLY A 146 -8.16 11.00 2.68
CA GLY A 146 -7.11 11.87 2.20
C GLY A 146 -6.23 12.40 3.32
N ALA A 147 -5.75 13.62 3.16
CA ALA A 147 -4.91 14.30 4.13
C ALA A 147 -5.35 15.75 4.34
N ALA A 148 -5.13 16.26 5.55
CA ALA A 148 -5.44 17.63 5.92
C ALA A 148 -4.40 18.20 6.88
N TYR A 149 -4.19 19.51 6.82
CA TYR A 149 -3.47 20.22 7.87
C TYR A 149 -4.25 20.23 9.18
N PRO A 150 -3.58 20.32 10.34
CA PRO A 150 -4.25 20.51 11.62
C PRO A 150 -5.01 21.85 11.64
N SER A 151 -4.57 22.87 10.90
CA SER A 151 -5.22 24.18 10.82
C SER A 151 -6.54 24.23 10.05
N ILE A 152 -7.03 23.10 9.51
CA ILE A 152 -8.34 23.01 8.86
C ILE A 152 -9.44 23.50 9.82
N GLU A 153 -10.39 24.25 9.27
CA GLU A 153 -11.53 24.76 10.03
C GLU A 153 -12.31 23.60 10.67
N ARG A 154 -12.79 23.80 11.89
CA ARG A 154 -13.58 22.78 12.60
C ARG A 154 -15.09 22.92 12.38
N GLY A 155 -15.56 24.08 11.92
CA GLY A 155 -16.95 24.34 11.55
C GLY A 155 -17.04 25.22 10.31
N GLY A 156 -18.26 25.45 9.85
CA GLY A 156 -18.59 26.12 8.59
C GLY A 156 -18.36 25.26 7.35
N GLY A 157 -18.82 25.75 6.19
CA GLY A 157 -18.72 25.04 4.92
C GLY A 157 -17.30 24.65 4.47
N GLN A 158 -16.30 25.39 4.95
CA GLN A 158 -14.87 25.15 4.69
C GLN A 158 -14.27 24.03 5.56
N SER A 159 -14.93 23.58 6.62
CA SER A 159 -14.41 22.51 7.48
C SER A 159 -14.43 21.11 6.84
N GLY A 160 -15.16 20.94 5.75
CA GLY A 160 -15.21 19.68 5.01
C GLY A 160 -13.90 19.36 4.30
N ILE A 161 -13.36 18.15 4.43
CA ILE A 161 -12.15 17.75 3.71
C ILE A 161 -12.36 17.82 2.18
N GLY A 162 -11.42 18.49 1.51
CA GLY A 162 -11.45 18.87 0.11
C GLY A 162 -12.22 20.17 -0.18
N ASN A 163 -12.95 20.73 0.78
CA ASN A 163 -13.71 21.98 0.60
C ASN A 163 -12.88 23.25 0.89
N ASN A 164 -11.59 23.11 1.14
CA ASN A 164 -10.67 24.19 1.51
C ASN A 164 -9.28 23.93 0.90
N ASN A 165 -8.40 24.93 0.96
CA ASN A 165 -7.01 24.83 0.49
C ASN A 165 -6.04 24.14 1.47
N LYS A 166 -6.55 23.62 2.60
CA LYS A 166 -5.79 22.95 3.67
C LYS A 166 -5.95 21.43 3.64
N SER A 167 -6.64 20.88 2.64
CA SER A 167 -6.94 19.45 2.56
C SER A 167 -7.09 18.95 1.14
N TRP A 168 -6.83 17.66 0.97
CA TRP A 168 -6.86 16.93 -0.30
C TRP A 168 -7.51 15.58 -0.05
N CYS A 169 -8.50 15.18 -0.87
CA CYS A 169 -9.15 13.89 -0.67
C CYS A 169 -9.59 13.21 -1.97
N LEU A 170 -9.65 11.88 -1.92
CA LEU A 170 -10.44 11.05 -2.80
C LEU A 170 -11.85 10.94 -2.20
N TYR A 171 -12.87 11.05 -3.05
CA TYR A 171 -14.27 10.93 -2.72
C TYR A 171 -14.90 9.75 -3.48
N ARG A 172 -15.41 8.76 -2.74
CA ARG A 172 -16.33 7.74 -3.21
C ARG A 172 -17.77 8.22 -3.03
N TRP A 173 -18.49 8.33 -4.14
CA TRP A 173 -19.96 8.43 -4.19
C TRP A 173 -20.61 7.08 -4.47
N GLU A 174 -21.60 6.64 -3.70
CA GLU A 174 -22.32 5.38 -3.92
C GLU A 174 -22.78 5.24 -5.39
N GLY A 175 -22.50 4.08 -5.99
CA GLY A 175 -22.84 3.77 -7.38
C GLY A 175 -22.15 4.61 -8.46
N LYS A 176 -21.21 5.50 -8.13
CA LYS A 176 -20.50 6.35 -9.12
C LYS A 176 -18.98 6.14 -9.09
N ARG A 177 -18.32 6.73 -10.10
CA ARG A 177 -16.85 6.81 -10.17
C ARG A 177 -16.28 7.66 -9.05
N TYR A 178 -15.03 7.40 -8.69
CA TYR A 178 -14.28 8.25 -7.77
C TYR A 178 -14.17 9.69 -8.28
N SER A 179 -14.06 10.62 -7.35
CA SER A 179 -13.67 12.00 -7.63
C SER A 179 -12.53 12.39 -6.70
N VAL A 180 -11.72 13.36 -7.10
CA VAL A 180 -10.73 13.99 -6.21
C VAL A 180 -11.15 15.41 -5.92
N ARG A 181 -10.83 15.91 -4.72
CA ARG A 181 -11.23 17.24 -4.26
C ARG A 181 -10.12 17.96 -3.50
N HIS A 182 -9.95 19.24 -3.81
CA HIS A 182 -9.05 20.19 -3.13
C HIS A 182 -9.53 21.60 -3.41
N ASP A 183 -9.47 22.49 -2.41
CA ASP A 183 -9.83 23.91 -2.56
C ASP A 183 -11.24 24.11 -3.15
N SER A 184 -12.20 23.32 -2.67
CA SER A 184 -13.58 23.28 -3.18
C SER A 184 -13.75 22.86 -4.65
N ASN A 185 -12.67 22.65 -5.39
CA ASN A 185 -12.69 22.10 -6.74
C ASN A 185 -12.74 20.58 -6.69
N TRP A 186 -13.56 19.98 -7.55
CA TRP A 186 -13.65 18.54 -7.68
C TRP A 186 -13.50 18.11 -9.14
N THR A 187 -12.93 16.93 -9.34
CA THR A 187 -12.76 16.32 -10.66
C THR A 187 -13.14 14.85 -10.57
N GLN A 188 -14.08 14.43 -11.41
CA GLN A 188 -14.44 13.02 -11.53
C GLN A 188 -13.33 12.27 -12.25
N LEU A 189 -12.91 11.14 -11.69
CA LEU A 189 -11.95 10.26 -12.33
C LEU A 189 -12.64 9.40 -13.40
N PRO A 190 -11.96 9.09 -14.52
CA PRO A 190 -12.57 8.36 -15.64
C PRO A 190 -12.82 6.88 -15.33
N HIS A 191 -12.09 6.33 -14.37
CA HIS A 191 -12.10 4.90 -14.05
C HIS A 191 -13.31 4.50 -13.20
N VAL A 192 -13.89 3.35 -13.53
CA VAL A 192 -14.89 2.70 -12.68
C VAL A 192 -14.15 2.00 -11.53
N PRO A 193 -14.56 2.22 -10.27
CA PRO A 193 -14.04 1.52 -9.11
C PRO A 193 -14.19 0.01 -9.28
N SER A 194 -13.12 -0.72 -9.01
CA SER A 194 -13.07 -2.19 -9.09
C SER A 194 -12.96 -2.84 -7.72
N CYS A 195 -12.41 -2.14 -6.74
CA CYS A 195 -12.44 -2.54 -5.34
C CYS A 195 -12.67 -1.31 -4.46
N ARG A 196 -12.52 -1.45 -3.13
CA ARG A 196 -12.73 -0.37 -2.16
C ARG A 196 -11.52 -0.15 -1.26
N ARG A 197 -10.40 -0.77 -1.60
CA ARG A 197 -9.13 -0.64 -0.89
C ARG A 197 -8.30 0.44 -1.56
N ILE A 198 -7.97 1.47 -0.80
CA ILE A 198 -7.22 2.63 -1.28
C ILE A 198 -5.91 2.72 -0.50
N ARG A 199 -4.79 2.81 -1.21
CA ARG A 199 -3.53 3.26 -0.61
C ARG A 199 -3.38 4.76 -0.83
N ILE A 200 -3.06 5.47 0.26
CA ILE A 200 -2.69 6.88 0.23
C ILE A 200 -1.21 6.95 0.53
N GLN A 201 -0.46 7.57 -0.37
CA GLN A 201 0.98 7.73 -0.25
C GLN A 201 1.32 9.22 -0.21
N LEU A 202 2.05 9.62 0.84
CA LEU A 202 2.58 10.95 1.04
C LEU A 202 4.09 10.92 0.79
N ASP A 203 4.57 11.81 -0.06
CA ASP A 203 5.96 12.20 -0.16
C ASP A 203 6.03 13.69 0.20
N TYR A 204 6.37 13.98 1.46
CA TYR A 204 6.26 15.31 2.02
C TYR A 204 7.25 16.27 1.36
N GLU A 205 8.51 15.85 1.21
CA GLU A 205 9.58 16.66 0.62
C GLU A 205 9.37 16.89 -0.88
N ALA A 206 8.86 15.89 -1.61
CA ALA A 206 8.53 16.07 -3.03
C ALA A 206 7.20 16.82 -3.24
N GLY A 207 6.43 17.05 -2.18
CA GLY A 207 5.14 17.73 -2.24
C GLY A 207 4.07 16.91 -2.97
N ARG A 208 4.06 15.58 -2.80
CA ARG A 208 3.15 14.67 -3.52
C ARG A 208 2.22 13.91 -2.57
N LEU A 209 0.94 13.92 -2.90
CA LEU A 209 -0.06 13.05 -2.26
C LEU A 209 -0.76 12.21 -3.33
N SER A 210 -0.46 10.92 -3.36
CA SER A 210 -0.91 9.98 -4.38
C SER A 210 -1.95 9.00 -3.83
N PHE A 211 -2.95 8.71 -4.65
CA PHE A 211 -4.03 7.76 -4.35
C PHE A 211 -3.94 6.58 -5.31
N TYR A 212 -4.01 5.37 -4.78
CA TYR A 212 -4.00 4.13 -5.54
C TYR A 212 -5.19 3.26 -5.15
N GLU A 213 -5.87 2.71 -6.14
CA GLU A 213 -6.81 1.60 -5.96
C GLU A 213 -5.99 0.31 -5.88
N LEU A 214 -6.14 -0.44 -4.78
CA LEU A 214 -5.48 -1.74 -4.57
C LEU A 214 -6.31 -2.85 -5.24
N SER A 215 -6.53 -2.68 -6.54
CA SER A 215 -7.08 -3.69 -7.44
C SER A 215 -5.98 -4.58 -7.99
N GLU A 216 -6.35 -5.58 -8.79
CA GLU A 216 -5.41 -6.38 -9.56
C GLU A 216 -5.62 -6.11 -11.06
N PRO A 217 -4.70 -5.39 -11.74
CA PRO A 217 -3.47 -4.77 -11.21
C PRO A 217 -3.74 -3.50 -10.39
N ILE A 218 -2.80 -3.10 -9.52
CA ILE A 218 -2.88 -1.87 -8.72
C ILE A 218 -2.93 -0.67 -9.65
N ARG A 219 -3.84 0.28 -9.38
CA ARG A 219 -4.07 1.42 -10.26
C ARG A 219 -3.85 2.74 -9.54
N ARG A 220 -2.95 3.58 -10.07
CA ARG A 220 -2.84 4.97 -9.60
C ARG A 220 -4.07 5.76 -10.05
N LEU A 221 -4.82 6.29 -9.10
CA LEU A 221 -6.03 7.08 -9.33
C LEU A 221 -5.70 8.55 -9.59
N HIS A 222 -4.87 9.14 -8.73
CA HIS A 222 -4.53 10.56 -8.81
C HIS A 222 -3.25 10.89 -8.03
N THR A 223 -2.64 12.03 -8.31
CA THR A 223 -1.56 12.61 -7.50
C THR A 223 -1.72 14.11 -7.44
N PHE A 224 -1.92 14.65 -6.25
CA PHE A 224 -1.80 16.08 -6.00
C PHE A 224 -0.32 16.45 -5.89
N THR A 225 0.02 17.62 -6.42
CA THR A 225 1.33 18.25 -6.20
C THR A 225 1.09 19.57 -5.47
N ALA A 226 1.71 19.74 -4.30
CA ALA A 226 1.56 20.92 -3.46
C ALA A 226 2.81 21.14 -2.61
N SER A 227 3.11 22.39 -2.27
CA SER A 227 4.13 22.71 -1.28
C SER A 227 3.52 22.62 0.12
N PHE A 228 3.79 21.53 0.84
CA PHE A 228 3.25 21.35 2.18
C PHE A 228 3.89 22.32 3.17
N THR A 229 3.07 22.98 3.98
CA THR A 229 3.48 24.05 4.91
C THR A 229 3.24 23.69 6.38
N GLU A 230 2.47 22.65 6.64
CA GLU A 230 2.19 22.11 7.97
C GLU A 230 2.25 20.58 7.92
N PRO A 231 2.50 19.91 9.06
CA PRO A 231 2.37 18.46 9.15
C PRO A 231 0.98 18.00 8.69
N LEU A 232 0.91 16.88 7.97
CA LEU A 232 -0.36 16.35 7.46
C LEU A 232 -0.92 15.27 8.38
N HIS A 233 -2.20 15.34 8.68
CA HIS A 233 -2.96 14.22 9.25
C HIS A 233 -3.65 13.43 8.15
N ALA A 234 -3.77 12.12 8.33
CA ALA A 234 -4.73 11.34 7.55
C ALA A 234 -6.15 11.79 7.93
N ALA A 235 -7.02 11.94 6.95
CA ALA A 235 -8.34 12.54 7.14
C ALA A 235 -9.44 11.68 6.52
N PHE A 236 -10.55 11.57 7.24
CA PHE A 236 -11.64 10.63 6.94
C PHE A 236 -12.98 11.33 7.11
N TRP A 237 -13.87 11.19 6.12
CA TRP A 237 -15.27 11.61 6.21
C TRP A 237 -16.17 10.43 5.86
N VAL A 238 -17.25 10.26 6.61
CA VAL A 238 -18.24 9.21 6.39
C VAL A 238 -19.63 9.83 6.33
N GLY A 239 -20.37 9.53 5.27
CA GLY A 239 -21.79 9.85 5.12
C GLY A 239 -22.70 8.74 5.64
N LEU A 240 -24.00 8.95 5.53
CA LEU A 240 -25.00 7.98 5.98
C LEU A 240 -24.78 6.60 5.34
N GLY A 241 -24.74 5.56 6.17
CA GLY A 241 -24.53 4.18 5.73
C GLY A 241 -23.09 3.86 5.31
N ALA A 242 -22.16 4.79 5.49
CA ALA A 242 -20.76 4.60 5.15
C ALA A 242 -19.87 4.28 6.36
N TRP A 243 -18.79 3.55 6.09
CA TRP A 243 -17.68 3.37 7.02
C TRP A 243 -16.35 3.37 6.25
N VAL A 244 -15.27 3.72 6.96
CA VAL A 244 -13.90 3.58 6.50
C VAL A 244 -13.07 2.92 7.59
N ARG A 245 -12.18 2.00 7.20
CA ARG A 245 -11.29 1.26 8.09
C ARG A 245 -9.85 1.37 7.62
N ILE A 246 -8.93 1.63 8.53
CA ILE A 246 -7.49 1.55 8.31
C ILE A 246 -7.08 0.07 8.35
N ILE A 247 -6.48 -0.43 7.26
CA ILE A 247 -6.08 -1.83 7.10
C ILE A 247 -4.81 -2.11 7.92
N ARG A 248 -4.77 -3.26 8.60
CA ARG A 248 -3.59 -3.70 9.39
C ARG A 248 -2.70 -4.63 8.58
N GLU A 249 -1.41 -4.63 8.91
CA GLU A 249 -0.40 -5.54 8.33
C GLU A 249 -0.78 -7.03 8.48
N ARG A 250 -1.36 -7.43 9.63
CA ARG A 250 -1.81 -8.82 9.88
C ARG A 250 -2.95 -9.27 8.97
N GLU A 251 -3.71 -8.33 8.40
CA GLU A 251 -4.79 -8.62 7.46
C GLU A 251 -4.27 -8.69 6.01
N LYS A 252 -3.07 -8.15 5.74
CA LYS A 252 -2.34 -8.33 4.48
C LYS A 252 -1.69 -9.73 4.40
N GLY A 253 -1.16 -10.22 5.52
CA GLY A 253 -0.56 -11.56 5.62
C GLY A 253 -1.57 -12.71 5.63
N ALA A 254 -2.81 -12.47 6.08
CA ALA A 254 -3.88 -13.47 6.03
C ALA A 254 -4.24 -13.83 4.58
N GLU A 255 -4.22 -12.87 3.65
CA GLU A 255 -4.43 -13.13 2.22
C GLU A 255 -3.30 -13.97 1.61
N VAL A 256 -2.03 -13.67 1.95
CA VAL A 256 -0.87 -14.46 1.54
C VAL A 256 -0.96 -15.90 2.08
N LEU A 257 -1.25 -16.07 3.37
CA LEU A 257 -1.42 -17.39 3.98
C LEU A 257 -2.64 -18.15 3.43
N THR A 258 -3.72 -17.46 3.05
CA THR A 258 -4.86 -18.12 2.38
C THR A 258 -4.52 -18.52 0.96
N LEU A 259 -3.76 -17.71 0.22
CA LEU A 259 -3.27 -18.04 -1.11
C LEU A 259 -2.26 -19.20 -1.06
N GLU A 260 -1.33 -19.20 -0.10
CA GLU A 260 -0.38 -20.29 0.12
C GLU A 260 -1.11 -21.57 0.55
N ARG A 261 -2.10 -21.49 1.46
CA ARG A 261 -2.88 -22.67 1.88
C ARG A 261 -3.78 -23.21 0.77
N GLU A 262 -4.35 -22.35 -0.07
CA GLU A 262 -5.15 -22.76 -1.23
C GLU A 262 -4.25 -23.36 -2.33
N THR A 263 -3.07 -22.78 -2.55
CA THR A 263 -2.05 -23.28 -3.48
C THR A 263 -1.51 -24.64 -3.01
N ASP A 264 -1.16 -24.78 -1.74
CA ASP A 264 -0.73 -26.06 -1.14
C ASP A 264 -1.85 -27.11 -1.13
N ARG A 265 -3.11 -26.68 -0.95
CA ARG A 265 -4.28 -27.57 -1.06
C ARG A 265 -4.48 -28.04 -2.50
N GLN A 266 -4.30 -27.18 -3.49
CA GLN A 266 -4.39 -27.51 -4.91
C GLN A 266 -3.20 -28.38 -5.36
N ILE A 267 -1.99 -28.15 -4.85
CA ILE A 267 -0.81 -28.99 -5.11
C ILE A 267 -1.03 -30.40 -4.53
N ARG A 268 -1.44 -30.53 -3.26
CA ARG A 268 -1.76 -31.83 -2.64
C ARG A 268 -2.88 -32.58 -3.36
N HIS A 269 -3.89 -31.87 -3.87
CA HIS A 269 -4.99 -32.47 -4.62
C HIS A 269 -4.59 -32.85 -6.06
N SER A 270 -3.53 -32.25 -6.60
CA SER A 270 -2.96 -32.57 -7.92
C SER A 270 -2.00 -33.77 -7.88
N GLU A 271 -1.29 -33.98 -6.78
CA GLU A 271 -0.36 -35.11 -6.58
C GLU A 271 -1.08 -36.43 -6.27
N ASP A 272 -2.29 -36.38 -5.69
CA ASP A 272 -3.08 -37.57 -5.32
C ASP A 272 -4.00 -38.10 -6.46
N LEU A 273 -3.98 -37.46 -7.64
CA LEU A 273 -4.82 -37.81 -8.80
C LEU A 273 -4.04 -38.37 -10.00
N THR A 274 -3.01 -39.17 -9.74
CA THR A 274 -2.50 -40.17 -10.69
C THR A 274 -2.80 -41.57 -10.14
N PRO A 275 -4.03 -42.11 -10.30
CA PRO A 275 -4.43 -42.64 -11.60
C PRO A 275 -5.95 -42.52 -11.90
N GLY A 276 -6.32 -41.75 -12.92
CA GLY A 276 -7.71 -41.74 -13.40
C GLY A 276 -8.03 -40.64 -14.41
N ARG A 277 -7.11 -40.35 -15.34
CA ARG A 277 -7.20 -39.19 -16.25
C ARG A 277 -8.22 -39.33 -17.40
N GLU A 278 -9.21 -40.20 -17.26
CA GLU A 278 -10.27 -40.41 -18.26
C GLU A 278 -11.64 -40.32 -17.57
N LYS A 279 -12.12 -39.09 -17.27
CA LYS A 279 -13.55 -38.71 -17.13
C LYS A 279 -13.77 -37.29 -16.56
N LEU A 280 -13.00 -36.29 -16.96
CA LEU A 280 -13.46 -34.89 -16.82
C LEU A 280 -14.05 -34.41 -18.14
N ASP A 281 -15.15 -33.67 -18.05
CA ASP A 281 -15.82 -33.13 -19.22
C ASP A 281 -14.91 -32.08 -19.91
N PRO A 282 -15.03 -31.89 -21.24
CA PRO A 282 -14.14 -31.02 -22.00
C PRO A 282 -14.18 -29.55 -21.58
N GLU A 283 -15.31 -29.09 -21.02
CA GLU A 283 -15.54 -27.72 -20.56
C GLU A 283 -14.81 -27.43 -19.25
N THR A 284 -14.81 -28.38 -18.30
CA THR A 284 -14.03 -28.26 -17.06
C THR A 284 -12.53 -28.26 -17.34
N ARG A 285 -12.08 -29.10 -18.28
CA ARG A 285 -10.67 -29.17 -18.67
C ARG A 285 -10.18 -27.89 -19.35
N MET A 286 -11.01 -27.27 -20.19
CA MET A 286 -10.71 -25.96 -20.78
C MET A 286 -10.64 -24.84 -19.73
N GLN A 287 -11.49 -24.88 -18.70
CA GLN A 287 -11.47 -23.90 -17.62
C GLN A 287 -10.23 -24.03 -16.73
N GLU A 288 -9.80 -25.26 -16.43
CA GLU A 288 -8.56 -25.51 -15.70
C GLU A 288 -7.31 -25.12 -16.50
N GLU A 289 -7.24 -25.49 -17.79
CA GLU A 289 -6.12 -25.10 -18.66
C GLU A 289 -6.03 -23.57 -18.84
N ALA A 290 -7.17 -22.87 -18.90
CA ALA A 290 -7.23 -21.41 -18.94
C ALA A 290 -6.81 -20.76 -17.61
N ALA A 291 -7.20 -21.33 -16.47
CA ALA A 291 -6.82 -20.84 -15.15
C ALA A 291 -5.31 -21.01 -14.89
N VAL A 292 -4.75 -22.17 -15.25
CA VAL A 292 -3.31 -22.44 -15.15
C VAL A 292 -2.51 -21.52 -16.07
N SER A 293 -2.96 -21.33 -17.32
CA SER A 293 -2.34 -20.34 -18.23
C SER A 293 -2.39 -18.93 -17.66
N HIS A 294 -3.49 -18.52 -17.03
CA HIS A 294 -3.63 -17.19 -16.45
C HIS A 294 -2.69 -16.98 -15.25
N ILE A 295 -2.50 -18.00 -14.40
CA ILE A 295 -1.59 -17.94 -13.25
C ILE A 295 -0.13 -17.85 -13.72
N ILE A 296 0.26 -18.66 -14.72
CA ILE A 296 1.61 -18.61 -15.30
C ILE A 296 1.87 -17.24 -15.92
N HIS A 297 0.93 -16.72 -16.73
CA HIS A 297 1.07 -15.39 -17.32
C HIS A 297 1.09 -14.28 -16.25
N LYS A 298 0.36 -14.41 -15.13
CA LYS A 298 0.39 -13.46 -14.01
C LYS A 298 1.76 -13.42 -13.34
N GLY A 299 2.32 -14.59 -13.04
CA GLY A 299 3.67 -14.70 -12.47
C GLY A 299 4.76 -14.21 -13.44
N GLU A 300 4.61 -14.46 -14.74
CA GLU A 300 5.53 -13.94 -15.76
C GLU A 300 5.39 -12.42 -15.93
N THR A 301 4.18 -11.86 -15.89
CA THR A 301 3.95 -10.41 -16.01
C THR A 301 4.50 -9.64 -14.79
N GLU A 302 4.28 -10.15 -13.57
CA GLU A 302 4.84 -9.55 -12.35
C GLU A 302 6.38 -9.64 -12.35
N ARG A 303 6.94 -10.75 -12.86
CA ARG A 303 8.38 -10.92 -13.01
C ARG A 303 8.96 -10.02 -14.10
N GLU A 304 8.28 -9.82 -15.21
CA GLU A 304 8.67 -8.90 -16.30
C GLU A 304 8.52 -7.42 -15.90
N GLU A 305 7.52 -7.06 -15.09
CA GLU A 305 7.38 -5.70 -14.57
C GLU A 305 8.46 -5.37 -13.54
N LEU A 306 8.76 -6.31 -12.63
CA LEU A 306 9.86 -6.16 -11.68
C LEU A 306 11.21 -6.14 -12.40
N ALA A 307 11.39 -6.99 -13.42
CA ALA A 307 12.60 -7.02 -14.25
C ALA A 307 12.74 -5.75 -15.08
N GLY A 308 11.66 -5.23 -15.68
CA GLY A 308 11.66 -4.00 -16.47
C GLY A 308 11.92 -2.75 -15.62
N GLN A 309 11.40 -2.70 -14.39
CA GLN A 309 11.71 -1.62 -13.44
C GLN A 309 13.17 -1.73 -12.94
N MET A 310 13.67 -2.95 -12.75
CA MET A 310 15.06 -3.19 -12.37
C MET A 310 16.03 -2.91 -13.55
N GLU A 311 15.63 -3.18 -14.78
CA GLU A 311 16.37 -2.89 -16.01
C GLU A 311 16.35 -1.39 -16.34
N GLU A 312 15.23 -0.68 -16.12
CA GLU A 312 15.20 0.79 -16.15
C GLU A 312 16.14 1.40 -15.10
N LEU A 313 16.16 0.86 -13.87
CA LEU A 313 17.08 1.30 -12.81
C LEU A 313 18.55 1.01 -13.17
N CYS A 314 18.86 -0.16 -13.73
CA CYS A 314 20.19 -0.52 -14.21
C CYS A 314 20.63 0.34 -15.41
N ASN A 315 19.73 0.64 -16.35
CA ASN A 315 20.00 1.52 -17.50
C ASN A 315 20.20 2.97 -17.05
N LEU A 316 19.44 3.44 -16.04
CA LEU A 316 19.63 4.75 -15.43
C LEU A 316 21.00 4.85 -14.72
N ALA A 317 21.39 3.79 -13.99
CA ALA A 317 22.69 3.69 -13.34
C ALA A 317 23.85 3.64 -14.35
N GLY A 318 23.71 2.90 -15.45
CA GLY A 318 24.70 2.84 -16.54
C GLY A 318 24.85 4.17 -17.29
N THR A 319 23.74 4.89 -17.50
CA THR A 319 23.73 6.22 -18.12
C THR A 319 24.41 7.25 -17.22
N LEU A 320 24.18 7.18 -15.91
CA LEU A 320 24.86 8.02 -14.91
C LEU A 320 26.36 7.71 -14.80
N GLY A 321 26.75 6.43 -14.83
CA GLY A 321 28.16 6.03 -14.87
C GLY A 321 28.90 6.55 -16.11
N SER A 322 28.21 6.56 -17.27
CA SER A 322 28.76 7.07 -18.53
C SER A 322 28.90 8.61 -18.53
N LEU A 323 27.95 9.32 -17.92
CA LEU A 323 28.00 10.78 -17.75
C LEU A 323 29.09 11.22 -16.77
N LEU A 324 29.34 10.44 -15.72
CA LEU A 324 30.43 10.68 -14.78
C LEU A 324 31.80 10.42 -15.40
N ALA A 325 31.93 9.41 -16.27
CA ALA A 325 33.17 9.13 -17.02
C ALA A 325 33.50 10.20 -18.09
N GLN A 326 32.49 10.79 -18.74
CA GLN A 326 32.68 11.89 -19.70
C GLN A 326 33.04 13.22 -19.02
N GLY A 327 32.73 13.38 -17.73
CA GLY A 327 33.13 14.54 -16.93
C GLY A 327 34.60 14.50 -16.47
N SER A 328 35.23 13.32 -16.47
CA SER A 328 36.62 13.12 -16.04
C SER A 328 37.65 13.25 -17.18
N ASP A 329 37.27 13.09 -18.45
CA ASP A 329 38.17 13.20 -19.61
C ASP A 329 38.27 14.64 -20.18
N GLY A 330 37.52 15.60 -19.63
CA GLY A 330 37.56 17.02 -20.04
C GLY A 330 38.47 17.91 -19.20
N ALA A 331 39.21 17.34 -18.24
CA ALA A 331 40.13 18.06 -17.36
C ALA A 331 41.53 17.44 -17.41
N ALA A 332 42.18 17.56 -18.57
CA ALA A 332 43.62 17.39 -18.72
C ALA A 332 44.19 18.53 -19.57
#